data_AF-A0A514LIX4-F1
#
_entry.id   AF-A0A514LIX4-F1
#
_cell.length_a   1.000
_cell.length_b   1.000
_cell.length_c   1.000
_cell.angle_alpha   90.00
_cell.angle_beta   90.00
_cell.angle_gamma   90.00
#
_symmetry.space_group_name_H-M   'P 1'
#
loop_
_entity.id
_entity.type
_entity.pdbx_description
1 polymer ?
#
loop_
_entity_poly.entity_id
_entity_poly.type
_entity_poly.pdbx_seq_one_letter_code
_entity_poly.pdbx_strand_id
1 'polypeptide(L)'
;MMAENRVAILLISHVEALAEGARELLQQANPDVGIYACGGLDGGEMGTSVDRIEAVVNEIDPEDAILIFYDIGSAKMNAEMVQEMHEERKMAICNAPLIEGGTWRQ
;
A
#
# COMPACT_ATOMS: atom_id res chain seq x y z
N MET A 1 2.15 26.60 -10.97
CA MET A 1 3.02 25.40 -11.03
C MET A 1 2.09 24.21 -11.02
N MET A 2 2.16 23.34 -12.02
CA MET A 2 1.45 22.06 -11.95
C MET A 2 2.16 21.27 -10.86
N ALA A 3 1.43 20.80 -9.83
CA ALA A 3 2.00 19.87 -8.87
C ALA A 3 2.53 18.65 -9.65
N GLU A 4 3.78 18.27 -9.42
CA GLU A 4 4.26 16.97 -9.88
C GLU A 4 3.45 15.92 -9.10
N ASN A 5 2.47 15.28 -9.74
CA ASN A 5 1.71 14.20 -9.12
C ASN A 5 2.71 13.08 -8.79
N ARG A 6 3.06 12.90 -7.52
CA ARG A 6 3.91 11.79 -7.09
C ARG A 6 3.05 10.55 -6.90
N VAL A 7 3.72 9.41 -6.94
CA VAL A 7 3.11 8.10 -6.74
C VAL A 7 3.64 7.54 -5.43
N ALA A 8 2.74 7.19 -4.53
CA ALA A 8 3.02 6.43 -3.32
C ALA A 8 2.72 4.93 -3.57
N ILE A 9 3.46 4.07 -2.89
CA ILE A 9 3.27 2.63 -2.91
C ILE A 9 2.75 2.20 -1.54
N LEU A 10 1.64 1.46 -1.52
CA LEU A 10 1.10 0.84 -0.31
C LEU A 10 1.18 -0.68 -0.43
N LEU A 11 1.91 -1.30 0.50
CA LEU A 11 2.12 -2.74 0.57
C LEU A 11 1.22 -3.33 1.65
N ILE A 12 0.35 -4.26 1.27
CA ILE A 12 -0.61 -4.89 2.18
C ILE A 12 -0.27 -6.38 2.34
N SER A 13 -0.08 -6.85 3.57
CA SER A 13 0.11 -8.27 3.84
C SER A 13 -0.63 -8.73 5.09
N HIS A 14 -1.01 -10.01 5.13
CA HIS A 14 -1.51 -10.64 6.35
C HIS A 14 -0.45 -10.69 7.45
N VAL A 15 0.83 -10.58 7.12
CA VAL A 15 1.94 -10.63 8.08
C VAL A 15 2.65 -9.29 8.11
N GLU A 16 2.60 -8.60 9.25
CA GLU A 16 3.22 -7.29 9.44
C GLU A 16 4.71 -7.28 9.05
N ALA A 17 5.47 -8.28 9.52
CA ALA A 17 6.89 -8.40 9.21
C ALA A 17 7.18 -8.58 7.70
N LEU A 18 6.25 -9.16 6.92
CA LEU A 18 6.42 -9.27 5.47
C LEU A 18 6.16 -7.93 4.78
N ALA A 19 5.10 -7.21 5.16
CA ALA A 19 4.82 -5.89 4.60
C ALA A 19 5.97 -4.91 4.90
N GLU A 20 6.47 -4.91 6.14
CA GLU A 20 7.56 -4.03 6.55
C GLU A 20 8.90 -4.40 5.91
N GLY A 21 9.24 -5.70 5.86
CA GLY A 21 10.44 -6.15 5.17
C GLY A 21 10.42 -5.82 3.67
N ALA A 22 9.25 -5.90 3.03
CA ALA A 22 9.06 -5.46 1.66
C ALA A 22 9.28 -3.94 1.54
N ARG A 23 8.69 -3.15 2.43
CA ARG A 23 8.86 -1.69 2.47
C ARG A 23 10.33 -1.30 2.58
N GLU A 24 11.06 -1.90 3.51
CA GLU A 24 12.50 -1.65 3.70
C GLU A 24 13.30 -1.95 2.42
N LEU A 25 13.02 -3.09 1.77
CA LEU A 25 13.70 -3.48 0.53
C LEU A 25 13.41 -2.50 -0.60
N LEU A 26 12.13 -2.16 -0.83
CA LEU A 26 11.71 -1.26 -1.89
C LEU A 26 12.24 0.17 -1.65
N GLN A 27 12.29 0.62 -0.40
CA GLN A 27 12.78 1.95 -0.03
C GLN A 27 14.28 2.10 -0.30
N GLN A 28 15.08 1.06 -0.07
CA GLN A 28 16.51 1.07 -0.42
C GLN A 28 16.72 1.19 -1.94
N ALA A 29 15.85 0.55 -2.72
CA ALA A 29 15.91 0.62 -4.18
C ALA A 29 15.35 1.95 -4.75
N ASN A 30 14.43 2.60 -4.03
CA ASN A 30 13.70 3.79 -4.48
C ASN A 30 13.62 4.88 -3.38
N PRO A 31 14.70 5.62 -3.10
CA PRO A 31 14.74 6.58 -1.98
C PRO A 31 13.73 7.72 -2.05
N ASP A 32 13.32 8.12 -3.27
CA ASP A 32 12.46 9.27 -3.51
C ASP A 32 10.96 8.91 -3.61
N VAL A 33 10.61 7.62 -3.45
CA VAL A 33 9.22 7.13 -3.50
C VAL A 33 8.72 6.92 -2.07
N GLY A 34 7.54 7.46 -1.77
CA GLY A 34 6.85 7.17 -0.50
C GLY A 34 6.32 5.75 -0.50
N ILE A 35 6.91 4.88 0.33
CA ILE A 35 6.54 3.48 0.42
C ILE A 35 6.03 3.19 1.83
N TYR A 36 4.79 2.72 1.89
CA TYR A 36 4.02 2.50 3.09
C TYR A 36 3.68 1.02 3.22
N ALA A 37 3.60 0.52 4.44
CA ALA A 37 3.27 -0.86 4.75
C ALA A 37 2.07 -0.92 5.69
N CYS A 38 1.17 -1.86 5.41
CA CYS A 38 0.09 -2.22 6.30
C CYS A 38 0.00 -3.74 6.37
N GLY A 39 0.25 -4.32 7.54
CA GLY A 39 0.02 -5.73 7.71
C GLY A 39 -0.26 -6.14 9.13
N GLY A 40 -0.80 -7.36 9.25
CA GLY A 40 -1.25 -7.91 10.52
C GLY A 40 -2.49 -7.21 11.08
N LEU A 41 -2.96 -7.77 12.19
CA LEU A 41 -4.00 -7.22 13.03
C LEU A 41 -3.39 -6.76 14.36
N ASP A 42 -4.24 -6.27 15.25
CA ASP A 42 -3.81 -5.88 16.59
C ASP A 42 -3.26 -7.08 17.36
N GLY A 43 -2.29 -6.82 18.24
CA GLY A 43 -1.60 -7.88 18.98
C GLY A 43 -0.65 -8.74 18.15
N GLY A 44 -0.37 -8.36 16.90
CA GLY A 44 0.57 -9.07 16.02
C GLY A 44 -0.02 -10.33 15.38
N GLU A 45 -1.34 -10.47 15.39
CA GLU A 45 -2.03 -11.57 14.70
C GLU A 45 -1.94 -11.42 13.18
N MET A 46 -2.02 -12.56 12.47
CA MET A 46 -2.07 -12.54 11.01
C MET A 46 -3.45 -12.11 10.53
N GLY A 47 -3.49 -11.19 9.57
CA GLY A 47 -4.73 -10.71 8.97
C GLY A 47 -4.55 -9.32 8.34
N THR A 48 -5.64 -8.79 7.80
CA THR A 48 -5.70 -7.42 7.28
C THR A 48 -6.99 -6.76 7.77
N SER A 49 -6.95 -5.45 7.98
CA SER A 49 -8.09 -4.66 8.48
C SER A 49 -8.27 -3.43 7.62
N VAL A 50 -9.53 -3.12 7.29
CA VAL A 50 -9.92 -1.88 6.61
C VAL A 50 -9.44 -0.66 7.38
N ASP A 51 -9.70 -0.60 8.69
CA ASP A 51 -9.36 0.54 9.54
C ASP A 51 -7.84 0.82 9.55
N ARG A 52 -7.01 -0.23 9.51
CA ARG A 52 -5.55 -0.09 9.48
C ARG A 52 -5.08 0.40 8.11
N ILE A 53 -5.67 -0.10 7.02
CA ILE A 53 -5.37 0.37 5.67
C ILE A 53 -5.80 1.84 5.52
N GLU A 54 -6.98 2.21 6.02
CA GLU A 54 -7.50 3.58 6.03
C GLU A 54 -6.57 4.52 6.80
N ALA A 55 -6.09 4.11 7.99
CA ALA A 55 -5.14 4.88 8.77
C ALA A 55 -3.86 5.20 7.96
N VAL A 56 -3.29 4.22 7.27
CA VAL A 56 -2.10 4.42 6.42
C VAL A 56 -2.42 5.28 5.21
N VAL A 57 -3.58 5.09 4.57
CA VAL A 57 -4.02 5.94 3.44
C VAL A 57 -4.11 7.41 3.83
N ASN A 58 -4.56 7.70 5.06
CA ASN A 58 -4.65 9.06 5.61
C ASN A 58 -3.28 9.68 5.95
N GLU A 59 -2.22 8.89 6.05
CA GLU A 59 -0.83 9.38 6.21
C GLU A 59 -0.19 9.79 4.88
N ILE A 60 -0.72 9.30 3.76
CA ILE A 60 -0.23 9.61 2.41
C ILE A 60 -0.74 10.99 1.99
N ASP A 61 0.13 11.80 1.38
CA ASP A 61 -0.22 13.11 0.83
C ASP A 61 -1.49 13.00 -0.06
N PRO A 62 -2.54 13.80 0.20
CA PRO A 62 -3.79 13.72 -0.55
C PRO A 62 -3.62 13.93 -2.06
N GLU A 63 -2.58 14.65 -2.50
CA GLU A 63 -2.29 14.91 -3.92
C GLU A 63 -1.57 13.73 -4.62
N ASP A 64 -1.00 12.80 -3.84
CA ASP A 64 -0.27 11.64 -4.36
C ASP A 64 -1.25 10.52 -4.80
N ALA A 65 -0.96 9.92 -5.94
CA ALA A 65 -1.65 8.71 -6.39
C ALA A 65 -1.10 7.48 -5.66
N ILE A 66 -1.95 6.51 -5.33
CA ILE A 66 -1.53 5.30 -4.59
C ILE A 66 -1.58 4.08 -5.49
N LEU A 67 -0.46 3.36 -5.59
CA LEU A 67 -0.41 2.01 -6.10
C LEU A 67 -0.44 1.02 -4.93
N ILE A 68 -1.41 0.13 -4.93
CA ILE A 68 -1.65 -0.82 -3.83
C ILE A 68 -1.24 -2.22 -4.30
N PHE A 69 -0.31 -2.83 -3.57
CA PHE A 69 0.09 -4.21 -3.76
C PHE A 69 -0.35 -5.04 -2.56
N TYR A 70 -0.72 -6.30 -2.79
CA TYR A 70 -1.24 -7.18 -1.75
C TYR A 70 -0.71 -8.61 -1.92
N ASP A 71 -0.81 -9.42 -0.86
CA ASP A 71 -0.40 -10.82 -0.89
C ASP A 71 -1.51 -11.77 -1.37
N ILE A 72 -2.63 -11.83 -0.63
CA ILE A 72 -3.71 -12.82 -0.81
C ILE A 72 -5.03 -12.09 -1.03
N GLY A 73 -5.99 -12.74 -1.70
CA GLY A 73 -7.26 -12.14 -2.14
C GLY A 73 -8.09 -11.44 -1.05
N SER A 74 -8.03 -11.86 0.22
CA SER A 74 -8.70 -11.15 1.32
C SER A 74 -8.11 -9.77 1.61
N ALA A 75 -6.80 -9.59 1.43
CA ALA A 75 -6.15 -8.28 1.52
C ALA A 75 -6.63 -7.35 0.40
N LYS A 76 -6.81 -7.90 -0.81
CA LYS A 76 -7.42 -7.18 -1.93
C LYS A 76 -8.84 -6.70 -1.60
N MET A 77 -9.69 -7.55 -1.03
CA MET A 77 -11.07 -7.16 -0.68
C MET A 77 -11.09 -5.97 0.29
N ASN A 78 -10.20 -5.98 1.29
CA ASN A 78 -10.07 -4.87 2.22
C ASN A 78 -9.53 -3.59 1.53
N ALA A 79 -8.59 -3.72 0.60
CA ALA A 79 -8.10 -2.60 -0.21
C ALA A 79 -9.19 -2.01 -1.13
N GLU A 80 -10.03 -2.86 -1.74
CA GLU A 80 -11.17 -2.43 -2.57
C GLU A 80 -12.17 -1.62 -1.74
N MET A 81 -12.51 -2.08 -0.52
CA MET A 81 -13.38 -1.32 0.38
C MET A 81 -12.80 0.06 0.72
N VAL A 82 -11.51 0.17 1.02
CA VAL A 82 -10.88 1.47 1.29
C VAL A 82 -10.85 2.35 0.04
N GLN A 83 -10.60 1.78 -1.14
CA GLN A 83 -10.68 2.52 -2.40
C GLN A 83 -12.09 3.07 -2.66
N GLU A 84 -13.14 2.30 -2.37
CA GLU A 84 -14.54 2.74 -2.48
C GLU A 84 -14.88 3.86 -1.49
N MET A 85 -14.21 3.92 -0.33
CA MET A 85 -14.39 5.00 0.65
C MET A 85 -13.70 6.32 0.25
N HIS A 86 -12.74 6.25 -0.68
CA HIS A 86 -11.93 7.38 -1.16
C HIS A 86 -12.07 7.58 -2.67
N GLU A 87 -13.30 7.69 -3.19
CA GLU A 87 -13.57 7.84 -4.63
C GLU A 87 -12.89 9.07 -5.27
N GLU A 88 -12.61 10.10 -4.47
CA GLU A 88 -11.90 11.31 -4.90
C GLU A 88 -10.40 11.10 -5.11
N ARG A 89 -9.83 10.03 -4.52
CA ARG A 89 -8.40 9.73 -4.59
C ARG A 89 -8.05 8.87 -5.80
N LYS A 90 -6.88 9.14 -6.38
CA LYS A 90 -6.31 8.31 -7.44
C LYS A 90 -5.63 7.08 -6.84
N MET A 91 -6.37 5.98 -6.71
CA MET A 91 -5.87 4.71 -6.17
C MET A 91 -5.98 3.60 -7.23
N ALA A 92 -4.96 2.75 -7.34
CA ALA A 92 -4.97 1.59 -8.23
C ALA A 92 -4.48 0.34 -7.50
N ILE A 93 -5.31 -0.71 -7.50
CA ILE A 93 -4.96 -2.02 -6.95
C ILE A 93 -4.24 -2.82 -8.04
N CYS A 94 -2.97 -3.13 -7.79
CA CYS A 94 -2.10 -3.79 -8.74
C CYS A 94 -2.26 -5.32 -8.65
N ASN A 95 -2.62 -5.95 -9.76
CA ASN A 95 -2.65 -7.41 -9.87
C ASN A 95 -1.24 -7.95 -10.20
N ALA A 96 -0.33 -7.86 -9.22
CA ALA A 96 1.05 -8.31 -9.33
C ALA A 96 1.52 -8.92 -7.99
N PRO A 97 2.54 -9.80 -7.99
CA PRO A 97 3.13 -10.31 -6.75
C PRO A 97 3.58 -9.16 -5.84
N LEU A 98 3.32 -9.25 -4.52
CA LEU A 98 3.59 -8.17 -3.57
C LEU A 98 5.02 -7.62 -3.65
N ILE A 99 6.01 -8.51 -3.64
CA ILE A 99 7.42 -8.13 -3.62
C ILE A 99 7.87 -7.72 -5.01
N GLU A 100 7.82 -8.64 -5.97
CA GLU A 100 8.33 -8.40 -7.31
C GLU A 100 7.59 -7.23 -7.94
N GLY A 101 6.25 -7.23 -7.92
CA GLY A 101 5.42 -6.17 -8.49
C GLY A 101 5.72 -4.78 -7.95
N GLY A 102 5.90 -4.64 -6.63
CA GLY A 102 6.21 -3.36 -6.01
C GLY A 102 7.62 -2.83 -6.34
N THR A 103 8.54 -3.70 -6.78
CA THR A 103 9.87 -3.29 -7.25
C THR A 103 9.92 -2.86 -8.73
N TRP A 104 8.91 -3.17 -9.55
CA TRP A 104 8.94 -2.90 -10.98
C TRP A 104 8.48 -1.48 -11.31
N ARG A 105 9.36 -0.69 -11.95
CA ARG A 105 9.01 0.51 -12.73
C ARG A 105 8.98 0.14 -14.22
N GLN A 106 7.83 0.26 -14.88
CA GLN A 106 7.73 0.50 -16.33
C GLN A 106 6.95 1.79 -16.55
#